data_AF-A0A060CGP9-F1
#
_entry.id   AF-A0A060CGP9-F1
#
_cell.length_a   1.000
_cell.length_b   1.000
_cell.length_c   1.000
_cell.angle_alpha   90.00
_cell.angle_beta   90.00
_cell.angle_gamma   90.00
#
_symmetry.space_group_name_H-M   'P 1'
#
loop_
_entity.id
_entity.type
_entity.pdbx_description
1 polymer ?
#
loop_
_entity_poly.entity_id
_entity_poly.type
_entity_poly.pdbx_seq_one_letter_code
_entity_poly.pdbx_strand_id
1 'polypeptide(L)'
;KLLEAMELDEKLSFVSGIDEFCIPGVPRLGLPPVWTSDATSGIRGLSVPVTDLPANIAMAATWNPSLIADAAAMVGSECRATGIGVLLAPGVNIARIPVCGRNFEYLGEDPFLAGEIAAAYVRGVQSEGVIATVKHFACNNSEYDRHKTDSVVDERTLREIYLPAFRRAV
;
A
#
# COMPACT_ATOMS: atom_id res chain seq x y z
N LYS A 1 10.12 21.51 15.77
CA LYS A 1 11.47 21.06 16.18
C LYS A 1 12.29 20.50 15.02
N LEU A 2 12.02 19.29 14.49
CA LEU A 2 12.82 18.73 13.38
C LEU A 2 12.71 19.56 12.10
N LEU A 3 11.49 19.87 11.65
CA LEU A 3 11.25 20.69 10.45
C LEU A 3 11.88 22.09 10.55
N GLU A 4 11.94 22.67 11.74
CA GLU A 4 12.57 23.98 11.96
C GLU A 4 14.10 23.89 11.91
N ALA A 5 14.68 22.76 12.32
CA ALA A 5 16.12 22.50 12.33
C ALA A 5 16.68 22.07 10.97
N MET A 6 15.79 21.77 10.01
CA MET A 6 16.16 21.41 8.65
C MET A 6 16.48 22.65 7.79
N GLU A 7 17.56 22.57 7.04
CA GLU A 7 17.85 23.47 5.93
C GLU A 7 16.82 23.29 4.80
N LEU A 8 16.75 24.23 3.86
CA LEU A 8 15.78 24.15 2.77
C LEU A 8 16.01 22.90 1.90
N ASP A 9 17.27 22.60 1.57
CA ASP A 9 17.62 21.44 0.76
C ASP A 9 17.30 20.12 1.49
N GLU A 10 17.48 20.09 2.81
CA GLU A 10 17.07 18.96 3.66
C GLU A 10 15.54 18.78 3.69
N LYS A 11 14.74 19.83 3.46
CA LYS A 11 13.27 19.71 3.33
C LYS A 11 12.87 19.24 1.94
N LEU A 12 13.52 19.79 0.92
CA LEU A 12 13.26 19.43 -0.48
C LEU A 12 13.61 17.97 -0.77
N SER A 13 14.59 17.40 -0.08
CA SER A 13 14.94 15.98 -0.26
C SER A 13 13.79 15.03 0.09
N PHE A 14 12.85 15.39 0.97
CA PHE A 14 11.74 14.53 1.37
C PHE A 14 10.57 14.48 0.37
N VAL A 15 10.55 15.34 -0.65
CA VAL A 15 9.48 15.34 -1.68
C VAL A 15 9.86 14.53 -2.93
N SER A 16 10.99 13.83 -2.89
CA SER A 16 11.43 12.90 -3.93
C SER A 16 12.10 11.67 -3.30
N GLY A 17 11.81 10.48 -3.81
CA GLY A 17 12.58 9.29 -3.46
C GLY A 17 13.99 9.32 -4.08
N ILE A 18 14.92 8.60 -3.47
CA ILE A 18 16.23 8.23 -4.01
C ILE A 18 16.31 6.71 -4.15
N ASP A 19 17.27 6.21 -4.94
CA ASP A 19 17.55 4.79 -5.10
C ASP A 19 16.29 3.92 -5.35
N GLU A 20 15.32 4.47 -6.10
CA GLU A 20 14.00 3.92 -6.46
C GLU A 20 13.02 3.70 -5.30
N PHE A 21 13.47 3.21 -4.14
CA PHE A 21 12.64 2.80 -3.02
C PHE A 21 13.00 3.45 -1.67
N CYS A 22 13.81 4.51 -1.65
CA CYS A 22 14.31 5.10 -0.41
C CYS A 22 13.84 6.55 -0.22
N ILE A 23 13.34 6.86 0.98
CA ILE A 23 13.18 8.23 1.45
C ILE A 23 14.51 8.64 2.11
N PRO A 24 15.15 9.75 1.68
CA PRO A 24 16.44 10.14 2.20
C PRO A 24 16.38 10.49 3.69
N GLY A 25 17.46 10.17 4.41
CA GLY A 25 17.67 10.60 5.79
C GLY A 25 18.31 11.99 5.88
N VAL A 26 18.48 12.48 7.11
CA VAL A 26 19.25 13.69 7.44
C VAL A 26 20.24 13.34 8.56
N PRO A 27 21.46 12.87 8.23
CA PRO A 27 22.41 12.35 9.21
C PRO A 27 22.80 13.36 10.31
N ARG A 28 22.93 14.66 9.96
CA ARG A 28 23.23 15.74 10.91
C ARG A 28 22.16 15.88 12.01
N LEU A 29 20.91 15.53 11.70
CA LEU A 29 19.79 15.52 12.65
C LEU A 29 19.50 14.14 13.24
N GLY A 30 20.33 13.13 12.94
CA GLY A 30 20.14 11.75 13.40
C GLY A 30 18.95 11.04 12.73
N LEU A 31 18.49 11.50 11.57
CA LEU A 31 17.39 10.87 10.82
C LEU A 31 17.96 9.84 9.84
N PRO A 32 17.71 8.52 10.02
CA PRO A 32 18.13 7.51 9.06
C PRO A 32 17.28 7.57 7.78
N PRO A 33 17.78 7.03 6.65
CA PRO A 33 16.94 6.79 5.49
C PRO A 33 15.85 5.77 5.81
N VAL A 34 14.71 5.87 5.11
CA VAL A 34 13.59 4.94 5.25
C VAL A 34 13.38 4.20 3.94
N TRP A 35 13.60 2.89 3.98
CA TRP A 35 13.38 2.02 2.82
C TRP A 35 11.93 1.60 2.70
N THR A 36 11.49 1.50 1.46
CA THR A 36 10.15 1.06 1.08
C THR A 36 10.24 -0.25 0.28
N SER A 37 9.17 -1.03 0.20
CA SER A 37 9.12 -2.22 -0.65
C SER A 37 7.74 -2.43 -1.28
N ASP A 38 7.75 -2.97 -2.49
CA ASP A 38 6.55 -3.48 -3.18
C ASP A 38 6.00 -4.74 -2.51
N ALA A 39 4.70 -4.99 -2.72
CA ALA A 39 3.93 -5.55 -1.61
C ALA A 39 2.77 -6.52 -1.91
N THR A 40 2.40 -6.79 -3.18
CA THR A 40 1.14 -7.49 -3.51
C THR A 40 0.91 -8.80 -2.76
N SER A 41 1.96 -9.61 -2.62
CA SER A 41 1.93 -10.89 -1.92
C SER A 41 2.89 -10.92 -0.72
N GLY A 42 3.30 -9.75 -0.23
CA GLY A 42 4.44 -9.60 0.68
C GLY A 42 5.58 -8.82 0.03
N ILE A 43 6.73 -8.81 0.70
CA ILE A 43 7.90 -7.98 0.36
C ILE A 43 8.54 -8.47 -0.94
N ARG A 44 9.03 -7.54 -1.79
CA ARG A 44 9.75 -7.88 -3.03
C ARG A 44 11.17 -7.32 -3.04
N GLY A 45 12.06 -8.00 -3.77
CA GLY A 45 13.32 -7.43 -4.25
C GLY A 45 14.50 -7.58 -3.29
N LEU A 46 14.42 -8.52 -2.36
CA LEU A 46 15.48 -8.79 -1.39
C LEU A 46 16.28 -10.05 -1.78
N SER A 47 17.55 -10.08 -1.36
CA SER A 47 18.44 -11.24 -1.54
C SER A 47 18.21 -12.35 -0.50
N VAL A 48 17.29 -12.13 0.44
CA VAL A 48 16.89 -13.10 1.46
C VAL A 48 15.53 -13.70 1.12
N PRO A 49 15.27 -14.97 1.46
CA PRO A 49 13.94 -15.56 1.32
C PRO A 49 12.90 -14.79 2.15
N VAL A 50 11.75 -14.55 1.55
CA VAL A 50 10.58 -13.90 2.16
C VAL A 50 9.33 -14.68 1.80
N THR A 51 8.25 -14.48 2.55
CA THR A 51 7.00 -15.21 2.32
C THR A 51 6.24 -14.64 1.12
N ASP A 52 5.80 -15.52 0.21
CA ASP A 52 4.91 -15.19 -0.90
C ASP A 52 3.48 -15.67 -0.58
N LEU A 53 2.64 -14.71 -0.16
CA LEU A 53 1.25 -14.96 0.20
C LEU A 53 0.37 -15.21 -1.04
N PRO A 54 -0.81 -15.83 -0.87
CA PRO A 54 -1.84 -15.81 -1.90
C PRO A 54 -2.14 -14.38 -2.35
N ALA A 55 -2.50 -14.22 -3.62
CA ALA A 55 -2.90 -12.93 -4.18
C ALA A 55 -4.01 -12.28 -3.34
N ASN A 56 -4.01 -10.95 -3.27
CA ASN A 56 -4.96 -10.16 -2.46
C ASN A 56 -6.43 -10.54 -2.72
N ILE A 57 -6.81 -10.86 -3.96
CA ILE A 57 -8.18 -11.28 -4.27
C ILE A 57 -8.53 -12.64 -3.63
N ALA A 58 -7.57 -13.56 -3.54
CA ALA A 58 -7.75 -14.84 -2.86
C ALA A 58 -7.82 -14.66 -1.34
N MET A 59 -7.02 -13.73 -0.80
CA MET A 59 -7.11 -13.32 0.60
C MET A 59 -8.47 -12.71 0.93
N ALA A 60 -8.99 -11.81 0.08
CA ALA A 60 -10.32 -11.22 0.25
C ALA A 60 -11.44 -12.28 0.19
N ALA A 61 -11.29 -13.30 -0.67
CA ALA A 61 -12.23 -14.42 -0.79
C ALA A 61 -12.35 -15.29 0.47
N THR A 62 -11.49 -15.09 1.49
CA THR A 62 -11.65 -15.73 2.80
C THR A 62 -12.78 -15.12 3.62
N TRP A 63 -13.17 -13.88 3.34
CA TRP A 63 -14.10 -13.09 4.17
C TRP A 63 -13.71 -13.08 5.66
N ASN A 64 -12.41 -13.21 5.96
CA ASN A 64 -11.90 -13.37 7.31
C ASN A 64 -10.89 -12.26 7.67
N PRO A 65 -11.38 -11.10 8.14
CA PRO A 65 -10.52 -9.98 8.54
C PRO A 65 -9.48 -10.34 9.62
N SER A 66 -9.78 -11.29 10.51
CA SER A 66 -8.82 -11.72 11.53
C SER A 66 -7.62 -12.42 10.89
N LEU A 67 -7.89 -13.36 9.97
CA LEU A 67 -6.84 -14.07 9.24
C LEU A 67 -5.98 -13.10 8.41
N ILE A 68 -6.59 -12.07 7.83
CA ILE A 68 -5.86 -11.05 7.06
C ILE A 68 -4.97 -10.21 7.97
N ALA A 69 -5.44 -9.83 9.16
CA ALA A 69 -4.61 -9.12 10.12
C ALA A 69 -3.40 -9.95 10.54
N ASP A 70 -3.57 -11.25 10.80
CA ASP A 70 -2.48 -12.16 11.17
C ASP A 70 -1.45 -12.31 10.03
N ALA A 71 -1.93 -12.52 8.79
CA ALA A 71 -1.06 -12.61 7.62
C ALA A 71 -0.29 -11.30 7.37
N ALA A 72 -0.95 -10.16 7.55
CA ALA A 72 -0.36 -8.85 7.38
C ALA A 72 0.65 -8.50 8.49
N ALA A 73 0.41 -8.93 9.74
CA ALA A 73 1.38 -8.80 10.83
C ALA A 73 2.63 -9.65 10.56
N MET A 74 2.48 -10.85 10.00
CA MET A 74 3.62 -11.64 9.55
C MET A 74 4.48 -10.88 8.52
N VAL A 75 3.86 -10.27 7.49
CA VAL A 75 4.57 -9.44 6.51
C VAL A 75 5.23 -8.22 7.17
N GLY A 76 4.56 -7.58 8.13
CA GLY A 76 5.12 -6.46 8.90
C GLY A 76 6.38 -6.87 9.69
N SER A 77 6.39 -8.08 10.25
CA SER A 77 7.56 -8.64 10.94
C SER A 77 8.72 -8.88 9.97
N GLU A 78 8.44 -9.42 8.77
CA GLU A 78 9.46 -9.57 7.71
C GLU A 78 10.01 -8.21 7.25
N CYS A 79 9.18 -7.17 7.18
CA CYS A 79 9.61 -5.81 6.82
C CYS A 79 10.64 -5.31 7.83
N ARG A 80 10.37 -5.50 9.12
CA ARG A 80 11.32 -5.11 10.18
C ARG A 80 12.59 -5.94 10.17
N ALA A 81 12.49 -7.24 9.95
CA ALA A 81 13.64 -8.13 9.85
C ALA A 81 14.57 -7.74 8.68
N THR A 82 14.03 -7.06 7.67
CA THR A 82 14.73 -6.70 6.43
C THR A 82 15.01 -5.20 6.27
N GLY A 83 14.68 -4.39 7.28
CA GLY A 83 14.96 -2.94 7.28
C GLY A 83 14.01 -2.09 6.45
N ILE A 84 12.85 -2.63 6.07
CA ILE A 84 11.78 -1.90 5.37
C ILE A 84 10.89 -1.19 6.38
N GLY A 85 10.75 0.13 6.24
CA GLY A 85 9.91 0.97 7.10
C GLY A 85 8.54 1.30 6.51
N VAL A 86 8.39 1.19 5.18
CA VAL A 86 7.12 1.46 4.48
C VAL A 86 6.81 0.31 3.51
N LEU A 87 5.66 -0.32 3.68
CA LEU A 87 5.15 -1.31 2.75
C LEU A 87 4.16 -0.65 1.79
N LEU A 88 4.36 -0.83 0.49
CA LEU A 88 3.52 -0.25 -0.56
C LEU A 88 2.22 -1.08 -0.79
N ALA A 89 1.47 -1.39 0.28
CA ALA A 89 0.24 -2.18 0.27
C ALA A 89 -0.79 -1.69 1.31
N PRO A 90 -2.07 -2.11 1.19
CA PRO A 90 -2.65 -2.98 0.16
C PRO A 90 -3.13 -2.22 -1.09
N GLY A 91 -3.28 -2.96 -2.19
CA GLY A 91 -3.99 -2.50 -3.39
C GLY A 91 -5.51 -2.65 -3.20
N VAL A 92 -6.29 -1.58 -3.42
CA VAL A 92 -7.73 -1.55 -3.12
C VAL A 92 -8.59 -1.02 -4.28
N ASN A 93 -8.04 -0.92 -5.48
CA ASN A 93 -8.85 -0.50 -6.63
C ASN A 93 -9.93 -1.54 -6.95
N ILE A 94 -11.14 -1.08 -7.23
CA ILE A 94 -12.30 -1.94 -7.54
C ILE A 94 -12.08 -2.73 -8.83
N ALA A 95 -12.39 -4.03 -8.81
CA ALA A 95 -12.34 -4.91 -9.98
C ALA A 95 -13.49 -4.65 -10.97
N ARG A 96 -13.56 -3.43 -11.53
CA ARG A 96 -14.60 -2.99 -12.47
C ARG A 96 -14.51 -3.69 -13.83
N ILE A 97 -13.29 -3.84 -14.35
CA ILE A 97 -13.02 -4.41 -15.67
C ILE A 97 -12.46 -5.82 -15.45
N PRO A 98 -13.16 -6.89 -15.86
CA PRO A 98 -12.73 -8.27 -15.59
C PRO A 98 -11.34 -8.61 -16.14
N VAL A 99 -10.95 -7.95 -17.23
CA VAL A 99 -9.65 -8.14 -17.91
C VAL A 99 -8.57 -7.16 -17.47
N CYS A 100 -8.78 -6.39 -16.41
CA CYS A 100 -7.72 -5.53 -15.87
C CYS A 100 -6.56 -6.39 -15.36
N GLY A 101 -5.34 -6.09 -15.84
CA GLY A 101 -4.14 -6.87 -15.54
C GLY A 101 -3.75 -6.91 -14.06
N ARG A 102 -4.34 -6.05 -13.22
CA ARG A 102 -4.05 -5.93 -11.78
C ARG A 102 -5.20 -6.37 -10.88
N ASN A 103 -6.26 -7.00 -11.41
CA ASN A 103 -7.34 -7.48 -10.55
C ASN A 103 -6.87 -8.46 -9.45
N PHE A 104 -5.83 -9.25 -9.74
CA PHE A 104 -5.27 -10.20 -8.76
C PHE A 104 -4.67 -9.52 -7.52
N GLU A 105 -4.13 -8.30 -7.67
CA GLU A 105 -3.50 -7.55 -6.57
C GLU A 105 -4.49 -6.69 -5.77
N TYR A 106 -5.76 -6.66 -6.17
CA TYR A 106 -6.83 -5.94 -5.49
C TYR A 106 -7.76 -6.89 -4.71
N LEU A 107 -8.82 -6.34 -4.11
CA LEU A 107 -9.67 -7.05 -3.14
C LEU A 107 -11.06 -7.43 -3.68
N GLY A 108 -11.28 -7.30 -4.99
CA GLY A 108 -12.54 -7.64 -5.66
C GLY A 108 -13.37 -6.42 -6.08
N GLU A 109 -14.65 -6.67 -6.36
CA GLU A 109 -15.58 -5.67 -6.91
C GLU A 109 -16.42 -4.95 -5.85
N ASP A 110 -16.57 -5.53 -4.66
CA ASP A 110 -17.42 -4.98 -3.60
C ASP A 110 -16.65 -4.00 -2.70
N PRO A 111 -17.11 -2.73 -2.58
CA PRO A 111 -16.41 -1.71 -1.80
C PRO A 111 -16.40 -2.00 -0.29
N PHE A 112 -17.40 -2.70 0.23
CA PHE A 112 -17.49 -3.02 1.66
C PHE A 112 -16.46 -4.09 2.03
N LEU A 113 -16.45 -5.22 1.32
CA LEU A 113 -15.47 -6.29 1.50
C LEU A 113 -14.05 -5.76 1.31
N ALA A 114 -13.80 -5.03 0.21
CA ALA A 114 -12.49 -4.43 -0.03
C ALA A 114 -12.06 -3.52 1.13
N GLY A 115 -12.97 -2.72 1.68
CA GLY A 115 -12.69 -1.87 2.84
C GLY A 115 -12.39 -2.65 4.13
N GLU A 116 -13.19 -3.65 4.48
CA GLU A 116 -12.96 -4.46 5.69
C GLU A 116 -11.62 -5.20 5.64
N ILE A 117 -11.31 -5.79 4.49
CA ILE A 117 -10.06 -6.53 4.28
C ILE A 117 -8.86 -5.57 4.25
N ALA A 118 -8.97 -4.42 3.56
CA ALA A 118 -7.91 -3.42 3.55
C ALA A 118 -7.61 -2.88 4.96
N ALA A 119 -8.64 -2.57 5.74
CA ALA A 119 -8.45 -2.06 7.09
C ALA A 119 -7.83 -3.11 8.02
N ALA A 120 -8.17 -4.38 7.86
CA ALA A 120 -7.51 -5.47 8.58
C ALA A 120 -6.03 -5.61 8.20
N TYR A 121 -5.72 -5.56 6.90
CA TYR A 121 -4.35 -5.63 6.40
C TYR A 121 -3.50 -4.46 6.93
N VAL A 122 -4.02 -3.23 6.84
CA VAL A 122 -3.35 -2.03 7.36
C VAL A 122 -3.08 -2.15 8.86
N ARG A 123 -4.05 -2.61 9.65
CA ARG A 123 -3.87 -2.82 11.09
C ARG A 123 -2.79 -3.86 11.39
N GLY A 124 -2.75 -4.97 10.65
CA GLY A 124 -1.74 -6.01 10.83
C GLY A 124 -0.33 -5.53 10.49
N VAL A 125 -0.13 -4.86 9.36
CA VAL A 125 1.18 -4.27 9.02
C VAL A 125 1.62 -3.26 10.07
N GLN A 126 0.72 -2.36 10.48
CA GLN A 126 1.04 -1.28 11.41
C GLN A 126 1.21 -1.76 12.85
N SER A 127 0.66 -2.92 13.26
CA SER A 127 0.91 -3.47 14.59
C SER A 127 2.37 -3.83 14.82
N GLU A 128 3.11 -4.10 13.74
CA GLU A 128 4.54 -4.36 13.80
C GLU A 128 5.40 -3.09 13.81
N GLY A 129 4.82 -1.90 13.57
CA GLY A 129 5.54 -0.62 13.48
C GLY A 129 6.04 -0.27 12.07
N VAL A 130 5.41 -0.84 11.04
CA VAL A 130 5.67 -0.57 9.62
C VAL A 130 4.55 0.30 9.06
N ILE A 131 4.87 1.28 8.23
CA ILE A 131 3.86 2.13 7.58
C ILE A 131 3.23 1.36 6.42
N ALA A 132 1.90 1.27 6.40
CA ALA A 132 1.16 0.75 5.25
C ALA A 132 0.81 1.88 4.26
N THR A 133 0.72 1.55 2.97
CA THR A 133 0.41 2.51 1.89
C THR A 133 -0.72 1.98 1.03
N VAL A 134 -1.95 2.37 1.37
CA VAL A 134 -3.15 2.01 0.60
C VAL A 134 -3.06 2.62 -0.80
N LYS A 135 -3.19 1.81 -1.86
CA LYS A 135 -3.02 2.24 -3.25
C LYS A 135 -4.07 1.64 -4.19
N HIS A 136 -4.34 2.21 -5.36
CA HIS A 136 -3.87 3.49 -5.92
C HIS A 136 -5.03 4.47 -5.86
N PHE A 137 -4.85 5.57 -5.15
CA PHE A 137 -5.89 6.56 -4.96
C PHE A 137 -6.01 7.47 -6.20
N ALA A 138 -7.10 7.49 -6.95
CA ALA A 138 -8.22 6.53 -7.00
C ALA A 138 -8.50 6.15 -8.47
N CYS A 139 -9.47 5.26 -8.71
CA CYS A 139 -9.95 4.92 -10.05
C CYS A 139 -8.90 4.37 -11.06
N ASN A 140 -7.83 3.74 -10.57
CA ASN A 140 -6.88 2.99 -11.39
C ASN A 140 -7.38 1.55 -11.64
N ASN A 141 -8.43 1.40 -12.46
CA ASN A 141 -9.13 0.13 -12.67
C ASN A 141 -8.85 -0.52 -14.03
N SER A 142 -7.86 -0.02 -14.78
CA SER A 142 -7.42 -0.54 -16.07
C SER A 142 -5.92 -0.28 -16.25
N GLU A 143 -5.19 -1.26 -16.78
CA GLU A 143 -3.80 -1.06 -17.16
C GLU A 143 -3.63 -0.48 -18.56
N TYR A 144 -4.69 -0.50 -19.38
CA TYR A 144 -4.66 0.09 -20.72
C TYR A 144 -4.39 1.60 -20.62
N ASP A 145 -3.22 2.03 -21.11
CA ASP A 145 -2.74 3.42 -21.16
C ASP A 145 -2.92 4.21 -19.85
N ARG A 146 -2.75 3.55 -18.70
CA ARG A 146 -3.03 4.09 -17.34
C ARG A 146 -2.33 5.41 -16.98
N HIS A 147 -1.30 5.79 -17.74
CA HIS A 147 -0.59 7.06 -17.56
C HIS A 147 -1.20 8.23 -18.35
N LYS A 148 -2.20 7.97 -19.20
CA LYS A 148 -2.85 8.96 -20.06
C LYS A 148 -4.37 8.90 -20.02
N THR A 149 -4.95 7.83 -19.46
CA THR A 149 -6.40 7.70 -19.34
C THR A 149 -6.99 8.67 -18.31
N ASP A 150 -8.19 9.16 -18.61
CA ASP A 150 -9.02 9.91 -17.67
C ASP A 150 -10.24 9.06 -17.26
N SER A 151 -10.43 8.89 -15.96
CA SER A 151 -11.55 8.14 -15.39
C SER A 151 -12.72 9.10 -15.12
N VAL A 152 -13.61 9.25 -16.11
CA VAL A 152 -14.83 10.06 -15.96
C VAL A 152 -15.87 9.31 -15.13
N VAL A 153 -16.13 9.80 -13.92
CA VAL A 153 -17.03 9.17 -12.92
C VAL A 153 -17.90 10.24 -12.24
N ASP A 154 -19.18 9.94 -12.02
CA ASP A 154 -20.06 10.82 -11.27
C ASP A 154 -19.79 10.74 -9.75
N GLU A 155 -20.12 11.80 -9.02
CA GLU A 155 -19.80 11.91 -7.58
C GLU A 155 -20.40 10.77 -6.76
N ARG A 156 -21.61 10.31 -7.11
CA ARG A 156 -22.26 9.22 -6.37
C ARG A 156 -21.47 7.93 -6.55
N THR A 157 -21.16 7.55 -7.78
CA THR A 157 -20.33 6.37 -8.06
C THR A 157 -18.95 6.46 -7.42
N LEU A 158 -18.30 7.64 -7.46
CA LEU A 158 -17.02 7.87 -6.80
C LEU A 158 -17.10 7.59 -5.29
N ARG A 159 -18.13 8.13 -4.63
CA ARG A 159 -18.34 8.01 -3.18
C ARG A 159 -18.82 6.65 -2.72
N GLU A 160 -19.62 5.96 -3.53
CA GLU A 160 -20.25 4.69 -3.18
C GLU A 160 -19.43 3.46 -3.63
N ILE A 161 -18.55 3.59 -4.64
CA ILE A 161 -17.80 2.45 -5.20
C ILE A 161 -16.28 2.62 -5.03
N TYR A 162 -15.69 3.72 -5.47
CA TYR A 162 -14.22 3.79 -5.57
C TYR A 162 -13.51 4.32 -4.32
N LEU A 163 -14.17 5.18 -3.54
CA LEU A 163 -13.62 5.76 -2.30
C LEU A 163 -13.89 4.98 -1.00
N PRO A 164 -14.93 4.13 -0.84
CA PRO A 164 -15.21 3.48 0.44
C PRO A 164 -14.06 2.65 0.99
N ALA A 165 -13.34 1.91 0.16
CA ALA A 165 -12.22 1.09 0.62
C ALA A 165 -11.09 1.95 1.22
N PHE A 166 -10.75 3.07 0.57
CA PHE A 166 -9.82 4.06 1.12
C PHE A 166 -10.35 4.69 2.40
N ARG A 167 -11.63 5.10 2.41
CA ARG A 167 -12.28 5.69 3.60
C ARG A 167 -12.26 4.74 4.79
N ARG A 168 -12.37 3.43 4.56
CA ARG A 168 -12.38 2.41 5.61
C ARG A 168 -10.99 2.09 6.14
N ALA A 169 -9.97 2.23 5.29
CA ALA A 169 -8.58 1.95 5.63
C ALA A 169 -7.87 3.11 6.38
N VAL A 170 -8.40 4.34 6.26
CA VAL A 170 -7.97 5.55 7.00
C VAL A 170 -8.72 5.65 8.32
#